data_AF-A0A5E4J6J5-F1
#
_entry.id   AF-A0A5E4J6J5-F1
#
_cell.length_a   1.000
_cell.length_b   1.000
_cell.length_c   1.000
_cell.angle_alpha   90.00
_cell.angle_beta   90.00
_cell.angle_gamma   90.00
#
_symmetry.space_group_name_H-M   'P 1'
#
loop_
_entity.id
_entity.type
_entity.pdbx_description
1 polymer ?
#
loop_
_entity_poly.entity_id
_entity_poly.type
_entity_poly.pdbx_seq_one_letter_code
_entity_poly.pdbx_strand_id
1 'polypeptide(L)'
;MISSLILPGSSFLDIEAGTGAYCIPFSRKTNRTIAVCPSRYQLKILQQKAIKADLEKISLIEKEQNEVDPVEVAGHLCRGGRLSEKSDGHWVSFSVRDALLYITSENPG
;
A
#
# COMPACT_ATOMS: atom_id res chain seq x y z
N MET A 1 -3.24 -19.42 2.29
CA MET A 1 -3.32 -18.07 2.90
C MET A 1 -3.09 -17.06 1.78
N ILE A 2 -3.83 -15.95 1.72
CA ILE A 2 -3.73 -14.99 0.60
C ILE A 2 -2.32 -14.41 0.39
N SER A 3 -1.46 -14.48 1.42
CA SER A 3 -0.04 -14.13 1.36
C SER A 3 0.84 -14.99 0.45
N SER A 4 0.34 -16.10 -0.10
CA SER A 4 1.01 -16.86 -1.17
C SER A 4 0.82 -16.25 -2.55
N LEU A 5 -0.16 -15.35 -2.72
CA LEU A 5 -0.41 -14.63 -3.97
C LEU A 5 0.45 -13.38 -4.11
N ILE A 6 1.09 -12.94 -3.02
CA ILE A 6 1.98 -11.79 -3.03
C ILE A 6 3.38 -12.24 -3.44
N LEU A 7 3.78 -11.86 -4.64
CA LEU A 7 5.10 -12.19 -5.18
C LEU A 7 6.18 -11.35 -4.49
N PRO A 8 7.35 -11.93 -4.19
CA PRO A 8 8.48 -11.17 -3.68
C PRO A 8 8.84 -10.00 -4.61
N GLY A 9 9.09 -8.83 -4.02
CA GLY A 9 9.47 -7.64 -4.77
C GLY A 9 8.30 -6.84 -5.36
N SER A 10 7.06 -7.26 -5.11
CA SER A 10 5.83 -6.57 -5.50
C SER A 10 5.62 -5.24 -4.76
N SER A 11 4.77 -4.38 -5.31
CA SER A 11 4.18 -3.25 -4.57
C SER A 11 2.80 -3.65 -4.05
N PHE A 12 2.46 -3.20 -2.85
CA PHE A 12 1.19 -3.50 -2.20
C PHE A 12 0.47 -2.22 -1.76
N LEU A 13 -0.81 -2.11 -2.09
CA LEU A 13 -1.68 -1.01 -1.67
C LEU A 13 -2.74 -1.60 -0.73
N ASP A 14 -2.72 -1.17 0.53
CA ASP A 14 -3.67 -1.55 1.58
C ASP A 14 -4.65 -0.41 1.82
N ILE A 15 -5.86 -0.50 1.26
CA ILE A 15 -6.94 0.46 1.50
C ILE A 15 -7.67 0.05 2.78
N GLU A 16 -8.02 1.02 3.62
CA GLU A 16 -8.53 0.79 4.98
C GLU A 16 -7.54 0.01 5.86
N ALA A 17 -6.25 0.33 5.74
CA ALA A 17 -5.16 -0.41 6.38
C ALA A 17 -5.27 -0.52 7.91
N GLY A 18 -6.03 0.38 8.53
CA GLY A 18 -6.27 0.44 9.96
C GLY A 18 -4.97 0.41 10.76
N THR A 19 -4.88 -0.50 11.73
CA THR A 19 -3.65 -0.67 12.55
C THR A 19 -2.64 -1.65 11.94
N GLY A 20 -2.80 -1.99 10.65
CA GLY A 20 -1.85 -2.78 9.86
C GLY A 20 -2.00 -4.30 9.97
N ALA A 21 -3.22 -4.81 10.15
CA ALA A 21 -3.47 -6.26 10.22
C ALA A 21 -2.99 -7.00 8.96
N TYR A 22 -3.17 -6.37 7.80
CA TYR A 22 -2.72 -6.85 6.49
C TYR A 22 -1.43 -6.16 6.04
N CYS A 23 -1.35 -4.84 6.18
CA CYS A 23 -0.17 -4.04 5.85
C CYS A 23 1.14 -4.66 6.38
N ILE A 24 1.20 -5.08 7.65
CA ILE A 24 2.44 -5.56 8.28
C ILE A 24 2.90 -6.93 7.75
N PRO A 25 2.08 -8.00 7.75
CA PRO A 25 2.52 -9.28 7.23
C PRO A 25 2.87 -9.22 5.73
N PHE A 26 2.19 -8.40 4.93
CA PHE A 26 2.51 -8.25 3.51
C PHE A 26 3.78 -7.42 3.26
N SER A 27 4.02 -6.39 4.07
CA SER A 27 5.24 -5.55 3.98
C SER A 27 6.54 -6.34 4.13
N ARG A 28 6.51 -7.52 4.77
CA ARG A 28 7.67 -8.42 4.86
C ARG A 28 8.04 -9.09 3.54
N LYS A 29 7.11 -9.18 2.59
CA LYS A 29 7.28 -9.87 1.30
C LYS A 29 7.36 -8.90 0.11
N THR A 30 6.77 -7.73 0.26
CA THR A 30 6.70 -6.70 -0.78
C THR A 30 7.94 -5.83 -0.73
N ASN A 31 8.34 -5.26 -1.87
CA ASN A 31 9.39 -4.23 -1.86
C ASN A 31 8.86 -2.90 -1.33
N ARG A 32 7.56 -2.64 -1.45
CA ARG A 32 6.93 -1.38 -1.06
C ARG A 32 5.49 -1.61 -0.67
N THR A 33 5.07 -0.92 0.39
CA THR A 33 3.68 -0.91 0.83
C THR A 33 3.19 0.51 0.95
N ILE A 34 1.96 0.76 0.50
CA ILE A 34 1.24 2.01 0.69
C ILE A 34 0.01 1.66 1.51
N ALA A 35 -0.15 2.29 2.67
CA ALA A 35 -1.29 2.12 3.55
C ALA A 35 -2.15 3.37 3.54
N VAL A 36 -3.42 3.22 3.18
CA VAL A 36 -4.42 4.29 3.17
C VAL A 36 -5.37 4.06 4.34
N CYS A 37 -5.55 5.07 5.19
CA CYS A 37 -6.55 5.04 6.25
C CYS A 37 -6.88 6.47 6.70
N PRO A 38 -8.16 6.84 6.85
CA PRO A 38 -8.53 8.18 7.30
C PRO A 38 -8.18 8.43 8.78
N SER A 39 -8.03 7.38 9.58
CA SER A 39 -7.77 7.51 11.02
C SER A 39 -6.28 7.71 11.31
N ARG A 40 -5.89 8.97 11.58
CA ARG A 40 -4.55 9.31 12.10
C ARG A 40 -4.09 8.46 13.28
N TYR A 41 -5.02 8.15 14.18
CA TYR A 41 -4.74 7.33 15.36
C TYR A 41 -4.33 5.90 14.96
N GLN A 42 -5.08 5.28 14.03
CA GLN A 42 -4.77 3.94 13.55
C GLN A 42 -3.45 3.92 12.77
N LEU A 43 -3.21 4.92 11.90
CA LEU A 43 -1.94 5.09 11.19
C LEU A 43 -0.75 5.26 12.14
N LYS A 44 -0.91 5.98 13.25
CA LYS A 44 0.13 6.10 14.29
C LYS A 44 0.46 4.74 14.91
N ILE A 45 -0.55 3.91 15.20
CA ILE A 45 -0.34 2.54 15.69
C ILE A 45 0.36 1.69 14.64
N LEU A 46 -0.07 1.77 13.38
CA LEU A 46 0.55 1.06 12.25
C LEU A 46 2.03 1.43 12.14
N GLN A 47 2.37 2.72 12.16
CA GLN A 47 3.75 3.21 12.11
C GLN A 47 4.59 2.67 13.27
N GLN A 48 4.05 2.68 14.49
CA GLN A 48 4.76 2.15 15.67
C GLN A 48 5.03 0.64 15.54
N LYS A 49 4.06 -0.13 15.05
CA LYS A 49 4.23 -1.56 14.82
C LYS A 49 5.22 -1.83 13.68
N ALA A 50 5.21 -1.00 12.62
CA ALA A 50 6.15 -1.08 11.51
C ALA A 50 7.60 -0.85 11.98
N ILE A 51 7.83 0.20 12.77
CA ILE A 51 9.13 0.49 13.39
C ILE A 51 9.60 -0.68 14.27
N LYS A 52 8.72 -1.21 15.14
CA LYS A 52 9.04 -2.38 15.97
C LYS A 52 9.38 -3.64 15.18
N ALA A 53 8.88 -3.74 13.94
CA ALA A 53 9.08 -4.86 13.05
C ALA A 53 10.19 -4.65 12.01
N ASP A 54 10.94 -3.54 12.10
CA ASP A 54 11.98 -3.15 11.14
C ASP A 54 11.46 -3.02 9.69
N LEU A 55 10.26 -2.45 9.55
CA LEU A 55 9.57 -2.25 8.27
C LEU A 55 9.63 -0.78 7.86
N GLU A 56 10.73 -0.37 7.22
CA GLU A 56 10.94 1.03 6.79
C GLU A 56 10.25 1.39 5.47
N LYS A 57 9.68 0.41 4.75
CA LYS A 57 9.20 0.57 3.37
C LYS A 57 7.68 0.79 3.25
N ILE A 58 7.05 1.27 4.32
CA ILE A 58 5.61 1.55 4.37
C ILE A 58 5.37 3.06 4.24
N SER A 59 4.68 3.48 3.19
CA SER A 59 4.17 4.85 3.05
C SER A 59 2.76 4.94 3.61
N LEU A 60 2.45 6.01 4.35
CA LEU A 60 1.13 6.22 4.92
C LEU A 60 0.42 7.37 4.20
N ILE A 61 -0.87 7.19 3.91
CA ILE A 61 -1.76 8.21 3.35
C ILE A 61 -2.96 8.35 4.31
N GLU A 62 -3.09 9.51 4.95
CA GLU A 62 -4.18 9.84 5.87
C GLU A 62 -5.35 10.46 5.10
N LYS A 63 -6.16 9.63 4.46
CA LYS A 63 -7.32 10.04 3.64
C LYS A 63 -8.40 8.97 3.61
N GLU A 64 -9.62 9.39 3.29
CA GLU A 64 -10.67 8.48 2.86
C GLU A 64 -10.34 7.88 1.49
N GLN A 65 -10.82 6.66 1.19
CA GLN A 65 -10.52 5.99 -0.07
C GLN A 65 -10.91 6.84 -1.29
N ASN A 66 -12.04 7.52 -1.24
CA ASN A 66 -12.57 8.35 -2.33
C ASN A 66 -11.82 9.69 -2.51
N GLU A 67 -10.92 10.03 -1.58
CA GLU A 67 -10.09 11.24 -1.62
C GLU A 67 -8.64 10.95 -2.05
N VAL A 68 -8.28 9.67 -2.22
CA VAL A 68 -6.96 9.28 -2.70
C VAL A 68 -6.85 9.56 -4.19
N ASP A 69 -5.98 10.51 -4.52
CA ASP A 69 -5.66 10.83 -5.91
C ASP A 69 -4.76 9.71 -6.50
N PRO A 70 -5.13 9.09 -7.63
CA PRO A 70 -4.25 8.16 -8.34
C PRO A 70 -2.84 8.71 -8.62
N VAL A 71 -2.69 10.03 -8.82
CA VAL A 71 -1.40 10.71 -9.01
C VAL A 71 -0.55 10.67 -7.73
N GLU A 72 -1.16 10.79 -6.56
CA GLU A 72 -0.46 10.66 -5.27
C GLU A 72 0.08 9.23 -5.11
N VAL A 73 -0.75 8.22 -5.38
CA VAL A 73 -0.35 6.80 -5.37
C VAL A 73 0.79 6.58 -6.37
N ALA A 74 0.69 7.11 -7.58
CA ALA A 74 1.75 7.06 -8.58
C ALA A 74 3.05 7.71 -8.07
N GLY A 75 2.98 8.85 -7.38
CA GLY A 75 4.14 9.49 -6.75
C GLY A 75 4.81 8.62 -5.68
N HIS A 76 4.04 7.83 -4.91
CA HIS A 76 4.59 6.84 -3.99
C HIS A 76 5.29 5.68 -4.70
N LEU A 77 4.80 5.28 -5.88
CA LEU A 77 5.42 4.28 -6.74
C LEU A 77 6.68 4.80 -7.45
N CYS A 78 6.68 6.05 -7.94
CA CYS A 78 7.85 6.75 -8.52
C CYS A 78 9.03 6.75 -7.56
N ARG A 79 8.81 7.18 -6.31
CA ARG A 79 9.84 7.22 -5.26
C ARG A 79 10.42 5.84 -4.95
N GLY A 80 9.69 4.77 -5.30
CA GLY A 80 10.16 3.39 -5.21
C GLY A 80 10.84 2.85 -6.47
N GLY A 81 11.03 3.66 -7.52
CA GLY A 81 11.58 3.23 -8.81
C GLY A 81 10.65 2.30 -9.59
N ARG A 82 9.34 2.33 -9.33
CA ARG A 82 8.33 1.44 -9.94
C ARG A 82 7.49 2.10 -11.02
N LEU A 83 7.63 3.41 -11.18
CA LEU A 83 7.05 4.17 -12.28
C LEU A 83 8.15 4.53 -13.27
N SER A 84 7.84 4.49 -14.56
CA SER A 84 8.74 4.99 -15.61
C SER A 84 7.98 5.96 -16.50
N GLU A 85 8.61 7.08 -16.81
CA GLU A 85 8.09 8.05 -17.77
C GLU A 85 8.42 7.57 -19.18
N LYS A 86 7.40 7.47 -20.04
CA LYS A 86 7.56 7.21 -21.47
C LYS A 86 7.14 8.45 -22.26
N SER A 87 7.48 8.48 -23.55
CA SER A 87 7.22 9.59 -24.46
C SER A 87 5.75 9.96 -24.65
N ASP A 88 4.83 9.07 -24.25
CA ASP A 88 3.37 9.24 -24.29
C ASP A 88 2.75 9.56 -22.92
N GLY A 89 3.55 9.67 -21.86
CA GLY A 89 3.12 9.98 -20.50
C GLY A 89 3.73 9.06 -19.43
N HIS A 90 3.16 9.13 -18.23
CA HIS A 90 3.60 8.36 -17.06
C HIS A 90 2.96 6.96 -17.06
N TRP A 91 3.78 5.91 -17.03
CA TRP A 91 3.30 4.52 -16.96
C TRP A 91 3.75 3.85 -15.67
N VAL A 92 2.81 3.27 -14.92
CA VAL A 92 3.12 2.29 -13.88
C VAL A 92 3.56 0.99 -14.58
N SER A 93 4.76 0.47 -14.28
CA SER A 93 5.10 -0.89 -14.72
C SER A 93 4.34 -1.86 -13.82
N PHE A 94 3.13 -2.26 -14.23
CA PHE A 94 2.48 -3.43 -13.66
C PHE A 94 3.29 -4.64 -14.14
N SER A 95 4.16 -5.13 -13.26
CA SER A 95 4.70 -6.46 -13.49
C SER A 95 3.61 -7.45 -13.05
N VAL A 96 3.62 -8.67 -13.60
CA VAL A 96 2.83 -9.80 -13.07
C VAL A 96 3.05 -10.08 -11.57
N ARG A 97 3.97 -9.33 -10.92
CA ARG A 97 4.31 -9.42 -9.51
C ARG A 97 3.44 -8.55 -8.61
N ASP A 98 2.74 -7.54 -9.12
CA ASP A 98 2.01 -6.62 -8.24
C ASP A 98 0.69 -7.21 -7.74
N ALA A 99 0.41 -7.03 -6.45
CA ALA A 99 -0.78 -7.58 -5.80
C ALA A 99 -1.65 -6.42 -5.27
N LEU A 100 -2.92 -6.44 -5.65
CA LEU A 100 -3.93 -5.52 -5.13
C LEU A 100 -4.88 -6.33 -4.24
N LEU A 101 -4.98 -5.95 -2.96
CA LEU A 101 -6.00 -6.48 -2.06
C LEU A 101 -6.98 -5.34 -1.77
N TYR A 102 -8.24 -5.56 -2.13
CA TYR A 102 -9.35 -4.65 -1.85
C TYR A 102 -10.35 -5.41 -0.98
N ILE A 103 -10.55 -4.97 0.26
CA ILE A 103 -11.55 -5.57 1.16
C ILE A 103 -12.56 -4.47 1.48
N THR A 104 -13.78 -4.63 0.99
CA THR A 104 -14.92 -3.82 1.40
C THR A 104 -15.66 -4.56 2.50
N SER A 105 -15.91 -3.90 3.63
CA SER A 105 -17.02 -4.30 4.48
C SER A 105 -18.27 -3.61 3.92
N GLU A 106 -19.14 -4.36 3.24
CA GLU A 106 -20.54 -3.94 3.19
C GLU A 106 -21.04 -3.89 4.64
N ASN A 107 -21.54 -2.74 5.10
CA ASN A 107 -22.42 -2.73 6.27
C ASN A 107 -23.71 -3.46 5.86
N PRO A 108 -24.05 -4.62 6.46
CA PRO A 108 -25.39 -5.13 6.35
C PRO A 108 -26.22 -4.47 7.47
N GLY A 109 -26.94 -3.40 7.13
CA GLY A 109 -27.94 -2.78 8.02
C GLY A 109 -27.73 -1.30 8.28
#